data_AF-A0A9Q9VST5-F1
#
_entry.id   AF-A0A9Q9VST5-F1
#
_cell.length_a   1.000
_cell.length_b   1.000
_cell.length_c   1.000
_cell.angle_alpha   90.00
_cell.angle_beta   90.00
_cell.angle_gamma   90.00
#
_symmetry.space_group_name_H-M   'P 1'
#
loop_
_entity.id
_entity.type
_entity.pdbx_description
1 polymer ?
#
loop_
_entity_poly.entity_id
_entity_poly.type
_entity_poly.pdbx_seq_one_letter_code
_entity_poly.pdbx_strand_id
1 'polypeptide(L)'
;MRRLSSAPFWSLPGSCSSFSCTWTPFNPVTVRSIISMFDREKKGGVNFNEFAGVWKYITDWQNIFRTYDRDNSGFIDKNELKQALTGFGYRLSDQFYNTLIEKFDRQKRGQVAFDDFIQCCIVLQRLTDVFRRYDTDQDGWIQVSYEQYLSMVFNVV
;
A
#
# COMPACT_ATOMS: atom_id res chain seq x y z
N MET A 1 4.50 -18.50 43.27
CA MET A 1 4.76 -17.36 42.36
C MET A 1 5.08 -17.88 40.96
N ARG A 2 4.13 -17.84 40.02
CA ARG A 2 4.40 -18.00 38.58
C ARG A 2 4.12 -16.65 37.91
N ARG A 3 5.10 -16.10 37.19
CA ARG A 3 4.96 -14.85 36.45
C ARG A 3 4.02 -15.06 35.27
N LEU A 4 2.94 -14.30 35.22
CA LEU A 4 2.10 -14.14 34.04
C LEU A 4 2.88 -13.32 33.02
N SER A 5 3.20 -13.91 31.87
CA SER A 5 3.73 -13.20 30.70
C SER A 5 2.54 -12.68 29.90
N SER A 6 2.42 -11.37 29.82
CA SER A 6 1.37 -10.61 29.14
C SER A 6 1.53 -10.68 27.62
N ALA A 7 0.60 -11.34 26.93
CA ALA A 7 0.46 -11.26 25.48
C ALA A 7 -0.18 -9.91 25.06
N PRO A 8 0.22 -9.30 23.93
CA PRO A 8 -0.39 -8.07 23.44
C PRO A 8 -1.78 -8.31 22.84
N PHE A 9 -2.65 -7.31 23.01
CA PHE A 9 -4.11 -7.31 22.79
C PHE A 9 -4.58 -7.47 21.32
N TRP A 10 -3.68 -7.52 20.33
CA TRP A 10 -4.04 -7.67 18.90
C TRP A 10 -4.21 -9.13 18.44
N SER A 11 -4.36 -10.06 19.39
CA SER A 11 -4.42 -11.49 19.11
C SER A 11 -5.85 -11.92 18.75
N LEU A 12 -6.10 -12.32 17.50
CA LEU A 12 -7.30 -13.09 17.14
C LEU A 12 -7.01 -14.59 17.25
N PRO A 13 -7.97 -15.41 17.73
CA PRO A 13 -7.73 -16.83 17.98
C PRO A 13 -7.76 -17.61 16.68
N GLY A 14 -6.59 -18.08 16.23
CA GLY A 14 -6.43 -19.08 15.18
C GLY A 14 -5.62 -20.24 15.72
N SER A 15 -6.28 -21.37 15.94
CA SER A 15 -5.70 -22.64 16.38
C SER A 15 -4.56 -23.06 15.45
N CYS A 16 -3.32 -23.03 15.96
CA CYS A 16 -2.15 -23.48 15.24
C CYS A 16 -1.98 -24.99 15.46
N SER A 17 -2.29 -25.79 14.45
CA SER A 17 -2.04 -27.24 14.46
C SER A 17 -1.52 -27.63 13.09
N SER A 18 -0.20 -27.88 13.02
CA SER A 18 0.54 -28.47 11.90
C SER A 18 0.58 -27.68 10.59
N PHE A 19 1.72 -27.79 9.90
CA PHE A 19 2.12 -27.13 8.64
C PHE A 19 2.75 -25.74 8.81
N SER A 20 3.92 -25.61 8.18
CA SER A 20 4.73 -24.40 8.03
C SER A 20 3.89 -23.14 7.97
N CYS A 21 3.84 -22.38 9.06
CA CYS A 21 3.25 -21.06 9.02
C CYS A 21 4.11 -20.19 8.10
N THR A 22 3.61 -19.85 6.92
CA THR A 22 4.18 -18.81 6.05
C THR A 22 3.89 -17.43 6.65
N TRP A 23 4.38 -17.18 7.87
CA TRP A 23 4.37 -15.85 8.48
C TRP A 23 5.34 -14.98 7.69
N THR A 24 4.79 -14.08 6.88
CA THR A 24 5.58 -12.99 6.29
C THR A 24 5.32 -11.72 7.11
N PRO A 25 6.37 -11.03 7.57
CA PRO A 25 6.18 -9.79 8.29
C PRO A 25 5.56 -8.74 7.37
N PHE A 26 4.69 -7.90 7.95
CA PHE A 26 4.09 -6.78 7.24
C PHE A 26 5.19 -5.89 6.63
N ASN A 27 4.96 -5.39 5.42
CA ASN A 27 5.93 -4.61 4.69
C ASN A 27 6.41 -3.39 5.49
N PRO A 28 7.69 -3.35 5.91
CA PRO A 28 8.18 -2.24 6.72
C PRO A 28 8.20 -0.92 5.95
N VAL A 29 8.25 -0.96 4.61
CA VAL A 29 8.11 0.23 3.77
C VAL A 29 6.69 0.78 3.90
N THR A 30 5.67 -0.07 3.81
CA THR A 30 4.27 0.33 3.98
C THR A 30 4.03 0.90 5.37
N VAL A 31 4.54 0.27 6.42
CA VAL A 31 4.42 0.79 7.79
C VAL A 31 5.01 2.19 7.89
N ARG A 32 6.23 2.39 7.38
CA ARG A 32 6.88 3.72 7.38
C ARG A 32 6.08 4.74 6.57
N SER A 33 5.59 4.37 5.38
CA SER A 33 4.74 5.22 4.55
C SER A 33 3.51 5.69 5.32
N ILE A 34 2.78 4.77 5.95
CA ILE A 34 1.57 5.08 6.74
C ILE A 34 1.93 5.98 7.92
N ILE A 35 2.95 5.63 8.72
CA ILE A 35 3.36 6.45 9.86
C ILE A 35 3.73 7.87 9.42
N SER A 36 4.50 8.01 8.33
CA SER A 36 4.93 9.31 7.81
C SER A 36 3.78 10.20 7.32
N MET A 37 2.63 9.62 6.95
CA MET A 37 1.44 10.38 6.55
C MET A 37 0.74 11.04 7.74
N PHE A 38 0.90 10.49 8.95
CA PHE A 38 0.19 10.92 10.16
C PHE A 38 1.11 11.54 11.21
N ASP A 39 2.41 11.29 11.18
CA ASP A 39 3.42 11.90 12.06
C ASP A 39 3.68 13.36 11.66
N ARG A 40 2.88 14.27 12.23
CA ARG A 40 3.00 15.72 11.97
C ARG A 40 4.26 16.31 12.58
N GLU A 41 4.79 15.68 13.62
CA GLU A 41 5.91 16.16 14.42
C GLU A 41 7.26 15.60 13.93
N LYS A 42 7.26 14.74 12.90
CA LYS A 42 8.45 14.05 12.35
C LYS A 42 9.29 13.36 13.45
N LYS A 43 8.64 12.91 14.52
CA LYS A 43 9.31 12.28 15.68
C LYS A 43 9.63 10.80 15.45
N GLY A 44 9.21 10.24 14.31
CA GLY A 44 9.41 8.83 13.96
C GLY A 44 8.41 7.89 14.63
N GLY A 45 7.33 8.43 15.22
CA GLY A 45 6.30 7.67 15.92
C GLY A 45 4.99 8.44 16.01
N VAL A 46 3.90 7.75 16.32
CA VAL A 46 2.55 8.34 16.41
C VAL A 46 2.08 8.41 17.86
N ASN A 47 1.53 9.55 18.28
CA ASN A 47 0.79 9.66 19.54
C ASN A 47 -0.60 9.00 19.42
N PHE A 48 -1.36 8.92 20.51
CA PHE A 48 -2.67 8.25 20.49
C PHE A 48 -3.67 8.86 19.49
N ASN A 49 -3.68 10.18 19.33
CA ASN A 49 -4.58 10.87 18.41
C ASN A 49 -4.19 10.60 16.94
N GLU A 50 -2.89 10.60 16.64
CA GLU A 50 -2.35 10.21 15.33
C GLU A 50 -2.62 8.73 15.05
N PHE A 51 -2.49 7.86 16.06
CA PHE A 51 -2.77 6.44 15.97
C PHE A 51 -4.25 6.17 15.65
N ALA A 52 -5.19 6.92 16.21
CA ALA A 52 -6.60 6.80 15.83
C ALA A 52 -6.81 7.07 14.33
N GLY A 53 -6.09 8.05 13.77
CA GLY A 53 -6.08 8.33 12.33
C GLY A 53 -5.49 7.17 11.52
N VAL A 54 -4.34 6.64 11.95
CA VAL A 54 -3.70 5.47 11.33
C VAL A 54 -4.62 4.24 11.36
N TRP A 55 -5.25 3.96 12.49
CA TRP A 55 -6.17 2.84 12.66
C TRP A 55 -7.36 2.96 11.71
N LYS A 56 -7.95 4.15 11.62
CA LYS A 56 -9.03 4.44 10.67
C LYS A 56 -8.56 4.22 9.23
N TYR A 57 -7.39 4.74 8.87
CA TYR A 57 -6.82 4.57 7.53
C TYR A 57 -6.64 3.09 7.17
N ILE A 58 -6.04 2.29 8.06
CA ILE A 58 -5.86 0.85 7.84
C ILE A 58 -7.21 0.14 7.72
N THR A 59 -8.19 0.48 8.56
CA THR A 59 -9.54 -0.11 8.52
C THR A 59 -10.24 0.19 7.20
N ASP A 60 -10.17 1.44 6.74
CA ASP A 60 -10.76 1.85 5.46
C ASP A 60 -10.09 1.09 4.30
N TRP A 61 -8.76 0.91 4.31
CA TRP A 61 -8.05 0.08 3.34
C TRP A 61 -8.41 -1.40 3.41
N GLN A 62 -8.65 -1.97 4.60
CA GLN A 62 -9.10 -3.36 4.73
C GLN A 62 -10.47 -3.57 4.08
N ASN A 63 -11.38 -2.62 4.26
CA ASN A 63 -12.72 -2.69 3.64
C ASN A 63 -12.63 -2.62 2.11
N ILE A 64 -11.77 -1.73 1.59
CA ILE A 64 -11.48 -1.64 0.17
C ILE A 64 -10.89 -2.95 -0.35
N PHE A 65 -9.86 -3.49 0.32
CA PHE A 65 -9.21 -4.73 -0.09
C PHE A 65 -10.21 -5.89 -0.19
N ARG A 66 -11.03 -6.09 0.84
CA ARG A 66 -12.08 -7.13 0.85
C ARG A 66 -13.15 -6.95 -0.22
N THR A 67 -13.35 -5.72 -0.71
CA THR A 67 -14.30 -5.47 -1.81
C THR A 67 -13.76 -6.00 -3.14
N TYR A 68 -12.45 -6.02 -3.31
CA TYR A 68 -11.79 -6.41 -4.56
C TYR A 68 -11.20 -7.83 -4.53
N ASP A 69 -10.83 -8.36 -3.36
CA ASP A 69 -10.49 -9.77 -3.14
C ASP A 69 -11.79 -10.59 -3.17
N ARG A 70 -12.24 -10.93 -4.37
CA ARG A 70 -13.57 -11.53 -4.60
C ARG A 70 -13.60 -13.00 -4.26
N ASP A 71 -12.48 -13.67 -4.44
CA ASP A 71 -12.34 -15.08 -4.11
C ASP A 71 -11.99 -15.32 -2.63
N ASN A 72 -11.78 -14.25 -1.85
CA ASN A 72 -11.35 -14.28 -0.45
C ASN A 72 -10.04 -15.08 -0.27
N SER A 73 -9.15 -15.01 -1.26
CA SER A 73 -7.85 -15.67 -1.21
C SER A 73 -6.90 -15.01 -0.20
N GLY A 74 -7.19 -13.76 0.20
CA GLY A 74 -6.29 -12.92 0.99
C GLY A 74 -5.23 -12.23 0.15
N PHE A 75 -5.34 -12.30 -1.18
CA PHE A 75 -4.45 -11.68 -2.16
C PHE A 75 -5.28 -11.01 -3.26
N ILE A 76 -4.67 -10.06 -3.97
CA ILE A 76 -5.27 -9.40 -5.13
C ILE A 76 -4.54 -9.89 -6.38
N ASP A 77 -5.26 -10.55 -7.28
CA ASP A 77 -4.74 -10.93 -8.58
C ASP A 77 -4.73 -9.75 -9.57
N LYS A 78 -4.26 -10.00 -10.81
CA LYS A 78 -4.21 -8.98 -11.87
C LYS A 78 -5.58 -8.40 -12.21
N ASN A 79 -6.60 -9.24 -12.34
CA ASN A 79 -7.94 -8.82 -12.73
C ASN A 79 -8.59 -8.00 -11.62
N GLU A 80 -8.39 -8.40 -10.37
CA GLU A 80 -8.86 -7.69 -9.18
C GLU A 80 -8.12 -6.36 -9.01
N LEU A 81 -6.80 -6.32 -9.21
CA LEU A 81 -6.01 -5.09 -9.20
C LEU A 81 -6.51 -4.11 -10.28
N LYS A 82 -6.79 -4.64 -11.48
CA LYS A 82 -7.33 -3.85 -12.58
C LYS A 82 -8.68 -3.24 -12.22
N GLN A 83 -9.57 -4.01 -11.61
CA GLN A 83 -10.87 -3.52 -11.15
C GLN A 83 -10.73 -2.49 -10.03
N ALA A 84 -9.83 -2.72 -9.07
CA ALA A 84 -9.57 -1.80 -7.97
C ALA A 84 -9.08 -0.44 -8.47
N LEU A 85 -8.00 -0.43 -9.26
CA LEU A 85 -7.41 0.81 -9.77
C LEU A 85 -8.34 1.52 -10.76
N THR A 86 -9.11 0.79 -11.58
CA THR A 86 -10.16 1.39 -12.42
C THR A 86 -11.24 2.04 -11.56
N GLY A 87 -11.65 1.40 -10.45
CA GLY A 87 -12.58 1.96 -9.48
C GLY A 87 -12.07 3.23 -8.81
N PHE A 88 -10.76 3.36 -8.63
CA PHE A 88 -10.12 4.60 -8.15
C PHE A 88 -9.92 5.66 -9.24
N GLY A 89 -10.35 5.39 -10.48
CA GLY A 89 -10.29 6.33 -11.60
C GLY A 89 -9.00 6.26 -12.42
N TYR A 90 -8.12 5.28 -12.18
CA TYR A 90 -6.94 5.08 -13.02
C TYR A 90 -7.32 4.44 -14.36
N ARG A 91 -6.62 4.86 -15.42
CA ARG A 91 -6.73 4.30 -16.76
C ARG A 91 -5.34 3.87 -17.22
N LEU A 92 -5.02 2.59 -16.99
CA LEU A 92 -3.69 2.03 -17.25
C LEU A 92 -3.78 0.94 -18.31
N SER A 93 -2.67 0.73 -19.03
CA SER A 93 -2.59 -0.36 -20.00
C SER A 93 -2.52 -1.72 -19.31
N ASP A 94 -2.98 -2.77 -20.00
CA ASP A 94 -2.96 -4.13 -19.46
C ASP A 94 -1.54 -4.61 -19.08
N GLN A 95 -0.54 -4.16 -19.85
CA GLN A 95 0.87 -4.43 -19.61
C GLN A 95 1.36 -3.76 -18.31
N PHE A 96 0.91 -2.53 -18.04
CA PHE A 96 1.35 -1.81 -16.85
C PHE A 96 0.85 -2.46 -15.56
N TYR A 97 -0.33 -3.11 -15.57
CA TYR A 97 -0.78 -3.91 -14.42
C TYR A 97 0.17 -5.08 -14.10
N ASN A 98 0.77 -5.72 -15.13
CA ASN A 98 1.80 -6.73 -14.90
C ASN A 98 3.02 -6.12 -14.20
N THR A 99 3.47 -4.97 -14.68
CA THR A 99 4.59 -4.23 -14.07
C THR A 99 4.31 -3.85 -12.62
N LEU A 100 3.06 -3.46 -12.29
CA LEU A 100 2.67 -3.18 -10.91
C LEU A 100 2.76 -4.44 -10.04
N ILE A 101 2.22 -5.58 -10.49
CA ILE A 101 2.32 -6.83 -9.75
C ILE A 101 3.78 -7.21 -9.53
N GLU A 102 4.59 -7.25 -10.60
CA GLU A 102 6.02 -7.59 -10.50
C GLU A 102 6.80 -6.66 -9.56
N LYS A 103 6.41 -5.38 -9.47
CA LYS A 103 7.07 -4.39 -8.63
C LYS A 103 6.73 -4.53 -7.14
N PHE A 104 5.48 -4.87 -6.82
CA PHE A 104 4.98 -4.84 -5.44
C PHE A 104 4.78 -6.23 -4.82
N ASP A 105 4.66 -7.29 -5.62
CA ASP A 105 4.60 -8.66 -5.14
C ASP A 105 5.97 -9.13 -4.61
N ARG A 106 6.19 -8.93 -3.31
CA ARG A 106 7.42 -9.36 -2.63
C ARG A 106 7.55 -10.89 -2.56
N GLN A 107 6.44 -11.62 -2.65
CA GLN A 107 6.42 -13.07 -2.53
C GLN A 107 6.56 -13.79 -3.88
N LYS A 108 6.49 -13.05 -5.00
CA LYS A 108 6.59 -13.56 -6.37
C LYS A 108 5.60 -14.68 -6.67
N ARG A 109 4.37 -14.51 -6.22
CA ARG A 109 3.23 -15.43 -6.47
C ARG A 109 2.39 -15.02 -7.67
N GLY A 110 2.63 -13.84 -8.25
CA GLY A 110 1.77 -13.24 -9.28
C GLY A 110 0.51 -12.60 -8.70
N GLN A 111 0.46 -12.40 -7.38
CA GLN A 111 -0.65 -11.78 -6.66
C GLN A 111 -0.09 -10.87 -5.56
N VAL A 112 -0.85 -9.84 -5.20
CA VAL A 112 -0.40 -8.79 -4.28
C VAL A 112 -1.07 -8.97 -2.92
N ALA A 113 -0.28 -9.07 -1.85
CA ALA A 113 -0.79 -9.12 -0.48
C ALA A 113 -1.33 -7.75 -0.02
N PHE A 114 -2.14 -7.73 1.03
CA PHE A 114 -2.77 -6.51 1.56
C PHE A 114 -1.81 -5.34 1.82
N ASP A 115 -0.66 -5.61 2.44
CA ASP A 115 0.34 -4.59 2.77
C ASP A 115 1.06 -4.03 1.54
N ASP A 116 1.29 -4.89 0.55
CA ASP A 116 1.87 -4.52 -0.75
C ASP A 116 0.88 -3.77 -1.63
N PHE A 117 -0.42 -4.09 -1.53
CA PHE A 117 -1.49 -3.38 -2.21
C PHE A 117 -1.61 -1.94 -1.73
N ILE A 118 -1.54 -1.71 -0.42
CA ILE A 118 -1.51 -0.35 0.15
C ILE A 118 -0.29 0.41 -0.38
N GLN A 119 0.89 -0.21 -0.37
CA GLN A 119 2.11 0.45 -0.86
C GLN A 119 2.02 0.78 -2.36
N CYS A 120 1.47 -0.12 -3.16
CA CYS A 120 1.21 0.10 -4.57
C CYS A 120 0.34 1.35 -4.79
N CYS A 121 -0.78 1.44 -4.08
CA CYS A 121 -1.69 2.57 -4.20
C CYS A 121 -1.07 3.89 -3.72
N ILE A 122 -0.32 3.87 -2.61
CA ILE A 122 0.39 5.06 -2.10
C ILE A 122 1.39 5.59 -3.13
N VAL A 123 2.20 4.71 -3.70
CA VAL A 123 3.22 5.10 -4.69
C VAL A 123 2.56 5.60 -5.96
N LEU A 124 1.53 4.91 -6.46
CA LEU A 124 0.81 5.30 -7.66
C LEU A 124 0.14 6.66 -7.50
N GLN A 125 -0.49 6.91 -6.35
CA GLN A 125 -1.10 8.20 -6.02
C GLN A 125 -0.06 9.33 -6.03
N ARG A 126 1.06 9.16 -5.32
CA ARG A 126 2.12 10.19 -5.26
C ARG A 126 2.70 10.51 -6.64
N LEU A 127 2.98 9.48 -7.44
CA LEU A 127 3.49 9.65 -8.80
C LEU A 127 2.47 10.36 -9.69
N THR A 128 1.19 10.00 -9.58
CA THR A 128 0.11 10.63 -10.34
C THR A 128 -0.10 12.09 -9.95
N ASP A 129 -0.04 12.39 -8.65
CA ASP A 129 -0.18 13.75 -8.14
C ASP A 129 0.96 14.65 -8.62
N VAL A 130 2.18 14.12 -8.71
CA VAL A 130 3.31 14.85 -9.28
C VAL A 130 3.14 15.01 -10.78
N PHE A 131 2.80 13.93 -11.52
CA PHE A 131 2.56 14.02 -12.97
C PHE A 131 1.52 15.08 -13.33
N ARG A 132 0.37 15.08 -12.65
CA ARG A 132 -0.73 16.05 -12.88
C ARG A 132 -0.34 17.51 -12.64
N ARG A 133 0.69 17.80 -11.84
CA ARG A 133 1.18 19.17 -11.65
C ARG A 133 1.94 19.69 -12.86
N TYR A 134 2.51 18.80 -13.65
CA TYR A 134 3.29 19.13 -14.84
C TYR A 134 2.47 18.97 -16.14
N ASP A 135 1.44 18.11 -16.13
CA ASP A 135 0.44 17.98 -17.20
C ASP A 135 -0.62 19.09 -17.09
N THR A 136 -0.27 20.29 -17.56
CA THR A 136 -1.12 21.49 -17.40
C THR A 136 -2.34 21.52 -18.32
N ASP A 137 -2.29 20.81 -19.44
CA ASP A 137 -3.32 20.73 -20.47
C ASP A 137 -4.13 19.42 -20.42
N GLN A 138 -3.78 18.49 -19.53
CA GLN A 138 -4.49 17.25 -19.26
C GLN A 138 -4.56 16.31 -20.48
N ASP A 139 -3.51 16.34 -21.30
CA ASP A 139 -3.43 15.51 -22.50
C ASP A 139 -2.78 14.14 -22.22
N GLY A 140 -2.25 13.94 -21.01
CA GLY A 140 -1.56 12.72 -20.59
C GLY A 140 -0.09 12.67 -20.98
N TRP A 141 0.49 13.79 -21.41
CA TRP A 141 1.90 13.94 -21.75
C TRP A 141 2.53 15.09 -20.96
N ILE A 142 3.83 14.99 -20.74
CA ILE A 142 4.61 16.07 -20.12
C ILE A 142 5.87 16.30 -20.94
N GLN A 143 6.22 17.56 -21.14
CA GLN A 143 7.51 17.96 -21.67
C GLN A 143 8.30 18.65 -20.57
N VAL A 144 9.40 18.02 -20.15
CA VAL A 144 10.24 18.51 -19.06
C VAL A 144 11.70 18.60 -19.50
N SER A 145 12.40 19.64 -19.05
CA SER A 145 13.86 19.72 -19.17
C SER A 145 14.55 18.72 -18.23
N TYR A 146 15.84 18.51 -18.42
CA TYR A 146 16.63 17.60 -17.57
C TYR A 146 16.54 17.97 -16.08
N GLU A 147 16.70 19.25 -15.73
CA GLU A 147 16.62 19.71 -14.33
C GLU A 147 15.21 19.60 -13.75
N GLN A 148 14.18 19.82 -14.57
CA GLN A 148 12.79 19.63 -14.16
C GLN A 148 12.50 18.15 -13.89
N TYR A 149 13.02 17.24 -14.73
CA TYR A 149 12.92 15.80 -14.49
C TYR A 149 13.61 15.39 -13.17
N LEU A 150 14.84 15.85 -12.92
CA LEU A 150 15.53 15.56 -11.65
C LEU A 150 14.74 16.08 -10.44
N SER A 151 14.23 17.30 -10.53
CA SER A 151 13.41 17.91 -9.47
C SER A 151 12.10 17.14 -9.26
N MET A 152 11.48 16.65 -10.33
CA MET A 152 10.27 15.83 -10.27
C MET A 152 10.53 14.52 -9.52
N VAL A 153 11.62 13.82 -9.85
CA VAL A 153 11.97 12.54 -9.22
C VAL A 153 12.35 12.71 -7.75
N PHE A 154 13.16 13.73 -7.41
CA PHE A 154 13.56 13.99 -6.03
C PHE A 154 12.41 14.39 -5.10
N ASN A 155 11.32 14.95 -5.63
CA ASN A 155 10.15 15.29 -4.82
C ASN A 155 9.26 14.08 -4.50
N VAL A 156 9.50 12.92 -5.14
CA VAL A 156 8.74 11.68 -4.90
C VAL A 156 9.50 10.70 -4.00
N VAL A 157 10.83 10.62 -4.17
CA VAL A 157 11.72 9.64 -3.52
C VAL A 157 12.15 10.08 -2.12
#